data_AF-A0A931SN38-F1
#
_entry.id   AF-A0A931SN38-F1
#
_cell.length_a   1.000
_cell.length_b   1.000
_cell.length_c   1.000
_cell.angle_alpha   90.00
_cell.angle_beta   90.00
_cell.angle_gamma   90.00
#
_symmetry.space_group_name_H-M   'P 1'
#
loop_
_entity.id
_entity.type
_entity.pdbx_description
1 polymer ?
#
loop_
_entity_poly.entity_id
_entity_poly.type
_entity_poly.pdbx_seq_one_letter_code
_entity_poly.pdbx_strand_id
1 'polypeptide(L)'
;MNVRVTIFLLLVLSLFAGYLYFYELRKSPKSEPEPPFFYSLAYEDIESISLRVAEGEGSFVRKSSDWYFNDAEGLPVDSARWGGIAVLLSGPKSRRILSETQENLDLYGLDQPSARIGLGLKGNRRVEVTLGQKTPDGLSNYSLMAGQPQIFLVDSSWGDVLGRLVTEPPYPEWYYKVPAERVIFLAVNYNGTEVAFVKQRSGWEFDNAESTPVDQARWAVVEPLLGGPPSLRVLSYDLKDPAQYGLDVSDTMVTVTFSPPPTLREQPNRFVELTIGSKREDGQTYFAQIRDKPYLFSVDVSWIELLRKLVLDPPVPKAGQAAGGA
;
A
#
# COMPACT_ATOMS: atom_id res chain seq x y z
N MET A 1 -68.85 15.84 -20.21
CA MET A 1 -67.61 16.56 -19.81
C MET A 1 -67.36 17.65 -20.83
N ASN A 2 -67.23 18.91 -20.41
CA ASN A 2 -67.16 20.03 -21.35
C ASN A 2 -65.73 20.11 -21.91
N VAL A 3 -65.53 19.68 -23.15
CA VAL A 3 -64.19 19.52 -23.79
C VAL A 3 -63.35 20.80 -23.66
N ARG A 4 -63.99 21.97 -23.69
CA ARG A 4 -63.35 23.28 -23.50
C ARG A 4 -62.74 23.45 -22.11
N VAL A 5 -63.43 22.97 -21.07
CA VAL A 5 -62.95 23.02 -19.67
C VAL A 5 -61.81 22.04 -19.46
N THR A 6 -61.87 20.85 -20.09
CA THR A 6 -60.79 19.87 -20.03
C THR A 6 -59.52 20.37 -20.71
N ILE A 7 -59.63 21.01 -21.88
CA ILE A 7 -58.47 21.61 -22.58
C ILE A 7 -57.87 22.74 -21.74
N PHE A 8 -58.70 23.58 -21.14
CA PHE A 8 -58.24 24.67 -20.27
C PHE A 8 -57.47 24.14 -19.04
N LEU A 9 -57.99 23.10 -18.37
CA LEU A 9 -57.33 22.47 -17.22
C LEU A 9 -55.99 21.84 -17.59
N LEU A 10 -55.89 21.17 -18.75
CA LEU A 10 -54.62 20.60 -19.21
C LEU A 10 -53.57 21.67 -19.53
N LEU A 11 -54.00 22.82 -20.06
CA LEU A 11 -53.11 23.96 -20.30
C LEU A 11 -52.56 24.53 -18.99
N VAL A 12 -53.42 24.70 -17.99
CA VAL A 12 -53.02 25.17 -16.65
C VAL A 12 -52.09 24.17 -15.97
N LEU A 13 -52.38 22.87 -16.05
CA LEU A 13 -51.54 21.81 -15.48
C LEU A 13 -50.15 21.79 -16.15
N SER A 14 -50.11 21.93 -17.48
CA SER A 14 -48.85 21.96 -18.23
C SER A 14 -48.02 23.21 -17.90
N LEU A 15 -48.67 24.37 -17.74
CA LEU A 15 -48.03 25.60 -17.27
C LEU A 15 -47.50 25.45 -15.84
N PHE A 16 -48.25 24.80 -14.95
CA PHE A 16 -47.84 24.58 -13.57
C PHE A 16 -46.68 23.58 -13.48
N ALA A 17 -46.73 22.48 -14.23
CA ALA A 17 -45.64 21.52 -14.34
C ALA A 17 -44.39 22.15 -14.95
N GLY A 18 -44.53 22.96 -15.99
CA GLY A 18 -43.44 23.74 -16.60
C GLY A 18 -42.86 24.76 -15.61
N TYR A 19 -43.70 25.43 -14.82
CA TYR A 19 -43.27 26.32 -13.76
C TYR A 19 -42.49 25.59 -12.66
N LEU A 20 -42.99 24.43 -12.19
CA LEU A 20 -42.28 23.61 -11.20
C LEU A 20 -40.95 23.10 -11.72
N TYR A 21 -40.93 22.57 -12.95
CA TYR A 21 -39.70 22.13 -13.62
C TYR A 21 -38.69 23.27 -13.75
N PHE A 22 -39.13 24.45 -14.20
CA PHE A 22 -38.28 25.63 -14.31
C PHE A 22 -37.80 26.14 -12.95
N TYR A 23 -38.63 26.04 -11.92
CA TYR A 23 -38.29 26.43 -10.55
C TYR A 23 -37.30 25.45 -9.91
N GLU A 24 -37.42 24.14 -10.17
CA GLU A 24 -36.44 23.13 -9.76
C GLU A 24 -35.12 23.25 -10.52
N LEU A 25 -35.14 23.53 -11.83
CA LEU A 25 -33.91 23.82 -12.59
C LEU A 25 -33.23 25.14 -12.15
N ARG A 26 -34.00 26.09 -11.61
CA ARG A 26 -33.48 27.36 -11.08
C ARG A 26 -33.12 27.33 -9.60
N LYS A 27 -33.44 26.26 -8.86
CA LYS A 27 -32.78 25.99 -7.57
C LYS A 27 -31.33 25.67 -7.90
N SER A 28 -30.52 26.72 -8.03
CA SER A 28 -29.07 26.60 -7.87
C SER A 28 -28.87 25.82 -6.58
N PRO A 29 -28.13 24.70 -6.58
CA PRO A 29 -27.81 24.01 -5.33
C PRO A 29 -27.29 25.10 -4.39
N LYS A 30 -27.99 25.30 -3.28
CA LYS A 30 -27.65 26.33 -2.30
C LYS A 30 -26.22 25.98 -1.90
N SER A 31 -25.25 26.75 -2.40
CA SER A 31 -23.84 26.48 -2.16
C SER A 31 -23.67 26.50 -0.66
N GLU A 32 -23.56 25.33 -0.04
CA GLU A 32 -23.14 25.26 1.34
C GLU A 32 -21.79 25.97 1.41
N PRO A 33 -21.57 26.87 2.37
CA PRO A 33 -20.28 27.52 2.53
C PRO A 33 -19.21 26.42 2.62
N GLU A 34 -18.10 26.58 1.90
CA GLU A 34 -17.07 25.55 1.90
C GLU A 34 -16.67 25.21 3.35
N PRO A 35 -16.67 23.92 3.73
CA PRO A 35 -16.29 23.52 5.07
C PRO A 35 -14.90 24.06 5.41
N PRO A 36 -14.69 24.63 6.61
CA PRO A 36 -13.39 25.16 7.00
C PRO A 36 -12.35 24.04 6.99
N PHE A 37 -11.09 24.37 6.69
CA PHE A 37 -10.02 23.40 6.79
C PHE A 37 -9.82 22.95 8.24
N PHE A 38 -9.54 21.65 8.44
CA PHE A 38 -9.21 21.12 9.76
C PHE A 38 -7.88 21.72 10.26
N TYR A 39 -6.91 21.81 9.36
CA TYR A 39 -5.73 22.65 9.41
C TYR A 39 -5.34 23.03 7.98
N SER A 40 -4.54 24.07 7.83
CA SER A 40 -3.95 24.45 6.55
C SER A 40 -2.44 24.61 6.72
N LEU A 41 -1.68 23.80 5.99
CA LEU A 41 -0.23 23.77 6.02
C LEU A 41 0.30 23.96 4.60
N ALA A 42 1.36 24.75 4.45
CA ALA A 42 2.11 24.76 3.21
C ALA A 42 2.79 23.41 3.04
N TYR A 43 2.64 22.76 1.88
CA TYR A 43 3.28 21.46 1.62
C TYR A 43 4.81 21.53 1.81
N GLU A 44 5.42 22.64 1.44
CA GLU A 44 6.85 22.90 1.61
C GLU A 44 7.31 23.04 3.07
N ASP A 45 6.38 23.21 4.00
CA ASP A 45 6.68 23.24 5.44
C ASP A 45 6.72 21.84 6.06
N ILE A 46 6.18 20.81 5.40
CA ILE A 46 6.13 19.46 5.93
C ILE A 46 7.48 18.77 5.71
N GLU A 47 8.14 18.41 6.80
CA GLU A 47 9.47 17.78 6.83
C GLU A 47 9.42 16.30 7.20
N SER A 48 8.43 15.88 8.01
CA SER A 48 8.26 14.48 8.38
C SER A 48 6.81 14.09 8.62
N ILE A 49 6.53 12.80 8.46
CA ILE A 49 5.24 12.17 8.69
C ILE A 49 5.48 10.94 9.57
N SER A 50 4.66 10.76 10.60
CA SER A 50 4.59 9.55 11.41
C SER A 50 3.15 9.07 11.49
N LEU A 51 2.93 7.78 11.27
CA LEU A 51 1.62 7.15 11.20
C LEU A 51 1.64 5.91 12.07
N ARG A 52 0.60 5.74 12.88
CA ARG A 52 0.35 4.52 13.64
C ARG A 52 -1.10 4.11 13.45
N VAL A 53 -1.31 2.89 12.99
CA VAL A 53 -2.61 2.22 12.86
C VAL A 53 -2.57 0.90 13.63
N ALA A 54 -3.66 0.15 13.68
CA ALA A 54 -3.70 -1.13 14.39
C ALA A 54 -2.72 -2.16 13.79
N GLU A 55 -2.52 -2.12 12.48
CA GLU A 55 -1.69 -3.05 11.71
C GLU A 55 -0.19 -2.73 11.79
N GLY A 56 0.19 -1.53 12.24
CA GLY A 56 1.59 -1.16 12.37
C GLY A 56 1.86 0.34 12.33
N GLU A 57 3.10 0.68 12.01
CA GLU A 57 3.59 2.05 11.97
C GLU A 57 4.30 2.35 10.65
N GLY A 58 4.25 3.61 10.22
CA GLY A 58 4.98 4.12 9.07
C GLY A 58 5.56 5.48 9.38
N SER A 59 6.79 5.74 8.92
CA SER A 59 7.41 7.05 9.07
C SER A 59 8.14 7.44 7.80
N PHE A 60 8.04 8.72 7.45
CA PHE A 60 8.61 9.29 6.25
C PHE A 60 9.26 10.62 6.56
N VAL A 61 10.36 10.91 5.87
CA VAL A 61 11.11 12.15 6.02
C VAL A 61 11.38 12.73 4.64
N ARG A 62 11.24 14.05 4.53
CA ARG A 62 11.55 14.80 3.33
C ARG A 62 13.02 15.19 3.35
N LYS A 63 13.75 14.86 2.29
CA LYS A 63 15.13 15.31 2.05
C LYS A 63 15.13 16.12 0.76
N SER A 64 15.37 17.42 0.86
CA SER A 64 15.23 18.36 -0.26
C SER A 64 13.80 18.34 -0.85
N SER A 65 13.60 17.80 -2.05
CA SER A 65 12.31 17.68 -2.72
C SER A 65 11.63 16.34 -2.52
N ASP A 66 12.39 15.31 -2.14
CA ASP A 66 11.98 13.92 -2.24
C ASP A 66 11.69 13.32 -0.87
N TRP A 67 10.80 12.33 -0.87
CA TRP A 67 10.38 11.64 0.34
C TRP A 67 11.07 10.30 0.45
N TYR A 68 11.44 9.97 1.67
CA TYR A 68 12.12 8.73 2.02
C TYR A 68 11.40 8.09 3.19
N PHE A 69 11.44 6.78 3.26
CA PHE A 69 11.15 6.05 4.48
C PHE A 69 12.11 6.52 5.58
N ASN A 70 11.57 6.73 6.78
CA ASN A 70 12.35 7.09 7.96
C ASN A 70 12.56 5.84 8.83
N ASP A 71 13.17 4.83 8.21
CA ASP A 71 13.58 3.58 8.83
C ASP A 71 15.09 3.37 8.62
N ALA A 72 15.60 2.20 9.02
CA ALA A 72 17.03 1.88 8.90
C ALA A 72 17.52 1.84 7.45
N GLU A 73 16.66 1.52 6.49
CA GLU A 73 17.04 1.41 5.07
C GLU A 73 16.98 2.76 4.36
N GLY A 74 16.12 3.68 4.85
CA GLY A 74 16.07 5.05 4.35
C GLY A 74 15.70 5.13 2.87
N LEU A 75 14.92 4.15 2.37
CA LEU A 75 14.59 4.00 0.96
C LEU A 75 13.83 5.23 0.43
N PRO A 76 14.02 5.62 -0.85
CA PRO A 76 13.11 6.58 -1.46
C PRO A 76 11.69 5.98 -1.49
N VAL A 77 10.67 6.82 -1.49
CA VAL A 77 9.31 6.36 -1.79
C VAL A 77 9.13 6.20 -3.31
N ASP A 78 8.19 5.36 -3.71
CA ASP A 78 7.68 5.34 -5.08
C ASP A 78 6.99 6.68 -5.39
N SER A 79 7.64 7.49 -6.24
CA SER A 79 7.17 8.84 -6.58
C SER A 79 5.80 8.84 -7.27
N ALA A 80 5.48 7.81 -8.05
CA ALA A 80 4.18 7.71 -8.73
C ALA A 80 3.07 7.44 -7.72
N ARG A 81 3.33 6.57 -6.72
CA ARG A 81 2.39 6.30 -5.62
C ARG A 81 2.33 7.41 -4.59
N TRP A 82 3.40 8.17 -4.43
CA TRP A 82 3.48 9.31 -3.51
C TRP A 82 2.79 10.57 -4.06
N GLY A 83 2.64 10.65 -5.39
CA GLY A 83 1.89 11.72 -6.05
C GLY A 83 0.48 11.88 -5.47
N GLY A 84 0.14 13.08 -5.02
CA GLY A 84 -1.16 13.39 -4.41
C GLY A 84 -1.23 13.25 -2.89
N ILE A 85 -0.41 12.39 -2.27
CA ILE A 85 -0.28 12.30 -0.80
C ILE A 85 0.24 13.62 -0.24
N ALA A 86 1.23 14.20 -0.94
CA ALA A 86 1.75 15.54 -0.67
C ALA A 86 0.65 16.61 -0.57
N VAL A 87 -0.33 16.59 -1.48
CA VAL A 87 -1.44 17.55 -1.48
C VAL A 87 -2.42 17.24 -0.35
N LEU A 88 -2.74 15.96 -0.15
CA LEU A 88 -3.65 15.51 0.91
C LEU A 88 -3.17 15.91 2.32
N LEU A 89 -1.86 15.92 2.54
CA LEU A 89 -1.24 16.31 3.81
C LEU A 89 -1.25 17.82 4.07
N SER A 90 -1.51 18.65 3.06
CA SER A 90 -1.57 20.11 3.22
C SER A 90 -2.83 20.59 3.96
N GLY A 91 -3.82 19.71 4.14
CA GLY A 91 -4.99 19.98 4.97
C GLY A 91 -6.24 19.26 4.49
N PRO A 92 -6.81 18.31 5.24
CA PRO A 92 -8.15 17.83 4.94
C PRO A 92 -9.17 18.94 5.21
N LYS A 93 -10.19 19.04 4.35
CA LYS A 93 -11.37 19.85 4.67
C LYS A 93 -12.06 19.26 5.90
N SER A 94 -12.27 20.06 6.94
CA SER A 94 -13.07 19.66 8.11
C SER A 94 -14.52 19.91 7.78
N ARG A 95 -15.32 18.85 7.72
CA ARG A 95 -16.74 18.98 7.37
C ARG A 95 -17.51 19.78 8.42
N ARG A 96 -17.18 19.61 9.71
CA ARG A 96 -17.91 20.23 10.83
C ARG A 96 -17.21 20.03 12.17
N ILE A 97 -17.36 20.98 13.09
CA ILE A 97 -17.11 20.79 14.53
C ILE A 97 -18.30 20.03 15.12
N LEU A 98 -18.06 18.84 15.68
CA LEU A 98 -19.10 17.99 16.25
C LEU A 98 -19.36 18.30 17.72
N SER A 99 -18.30 18.49 18.50
CA SER A 99 -18.35 18.79 19.92
C SER A 99 -17.31 19.85 20.27
N GLU A 100 -17.64 20.74 21.19
CA GLU A 100 -16.72 21.74 21.73
C GLU A 100 -15.90 21.24 22.92
N THR A 101 -16.23 20.05 23.44
CA THR A 101 -15.57 19.41 24.59
C THR A 101 -15.12 17.98 24.27
N GLN A 102 -14.10 17.49 24.99
CA GLN A 102 -13.58 16.13 24.89
C GLN A 102 -14.31 15.14 25.82
N GLU A 103 -15.63 15.23 25.89
CA GLU A 103 -16.44 14.30 26.66
C GLU A 103 -16.82 13.07 25.82
N ASN A 104 -16.93 11.90 26.45
CA ASN A 104 -17.36 10.64 25.83
C ASN A 104 -16.53 10.22 24.60
N LEU A 105 -15.20 10.29 24.70
CA LEU A 105 -14.27 9.92 23.61
C LEU A 105 -14.47 8.49 23.09
N ASP A 106 -14.92 7.59 23.96
CA ASP A 106 -15.29 6.21 23.67
C ASP A 106 -16.41 6.10 22.63
N LEU A 107 -17.42 6.99 22.68
CA LEU A 107 -18.52 7.01 21.70
C LEU A 107 -18.03 7.29 20.27
N TYR A 108 -16.86 7.90 20.14
CA TYR A 108 -16.25 8.27 18.87
C TYR A 108 -15.07 7.36 18.50
N GLY A 109 -14.72 6.39 19.37
CA GLY A 109 -13.52 5.56 19.27
C GLY A 109 -12.22 6.37 19.29
N LEU A 110 -12.20 7.49 20.01
CA LEU A 110 -11.02 8.34 20.17
C LEU A 110 -10.17 7.93 21.39
N ASP A 111 -10.70 7.11 22.29
CA ASP A 111 -9.98 6.43 23.37
C ASP A 111 -9.10 5.28 22.82
N GLN A 112 -9.61 4.55 21.83
CA GLN A 112 -8.94 3.52 21.06
C GLN A 112 -8.89 3.91 19.58
N PRO A 113 -8.00 4.85 19.22
CA PRO A 113 -8.01 5.45 17.90
C PRO A 113 -7.64 4.46 16.81
N SER A 114 -8.31 4.61 15.66
CA SER A 114 -7.99 3.85 14.44
C SER A 114 -6.66 4.27 13.82
N ALA A 115 -6.29 5.55 13.99
CA ALA A 115 -5.04 6.11 13.49
C ALA A 115 -4.51 7.24 14.39
N ARG A 116 -3.19 7.34 14.50
CA ARG A 116 -2.48 8.52 15.02
C ARG A 116 -1.52 9.03 13.95
N ILE A 117 -1.57 10.32 13.70
CA ILE A 117 -0.86 10.99 12.62
C ILE A 117 -0.07 12.13 13.23
N GLY A 118 1.23 12.18 12.95
CA GLY A 118 2.13 13.25 13.36
C GLY A 118 2.78 13.85 12.12
N LEU A 119 2.77 15.19 12.03
CA LEU A 119 3.46 15.95 11.00
C LEU A 119 4.53 16.81 11.68
N GLY A 120 5.79 16.59 11.29
CA GLY A 120 6.90 17.48 11.65
C GLY A 120 7.02 18.58 10.60
N LEU A 121 7.13 19.82 11.07
CA LEU A 121 7.16 21.00 10.22
C LEU A 121 8.43 21.82 10.46
N LYS A 122 8.79 22.62 9.45
CA LYS A 122 9.83 23.65 9.54
C LYS A 122 9.70 24.50 10.79
N GLY A 123 10.84 24.80 11.40
CA GLY A 123 10.92 25.57 12.65
C GLY A 123 10.54 24.76 13.88
N ASN A 124 10.70 23.42 13.83
CA ASN A 124 10.43 22.50 14.95
C ASN A 124 8.97 22.54 15.44
N ARG A 125 8.03 22.92 14.55
CA ARG A 125 6.59 22.88 14.81
C ARG A 125 6.06 21.47 14.55
N ARG A 126 4.95 21.11 15.19
CA ARG A 126 4.33 19.79 15.05
C ARG A 126 2.81 19.92 14.98
N VAL A 127 2.20 19.04 14.19
CA VAL A 127 0.75 18.81 14.19
C VAL A 127 0.51 17.35 14.51
N GLU A 128 -0.31 17.09 15.52
CA GLU A 128 -0.70 15.74 15.91
C GLU A 128 -2.22 15.59 15.79
N VAL A 129 -2.64 14.56 15.08
CA VAL A 129 -4.04 14.25 14.81
C VAL A 129 -4.33 12.82 15.25
N THR A 130 -5.43 12.65 15.97
CA THR A 130 -5.96 11.34 16.35
C THR A 130 -7.25 11.10 15.57
N LEU A 131 -7.35 9.97 14.90
CA LEU A 131 -8.56 9.54 14.19
C LEU A 131 -9.24 8.42 14.98
N GLY A 132 -10.54 8.60 15.20
CA GLY A 132 -11.42 7.61 15.78
C GLY A 132 -12.13 6.79 14.71
N GLN A 133 -13.31 6.29 15.06
CA GLN A 133 -14.14 5.50 14.17
C GLN A 133 -14.69 6.34 13.00
N LYS A 134 -15.10 5.64 11.94
CA LYS A 134 -15.90 6.26 10.89
C LYS A 134 -17.30 6.57 11.42
N THR A 135 -17.91 7.64 10.93
CA THR A 135 -19.33 7.95 11.15
C THR A 135 -20.21 6.81 10.65
N PRO A 136 -21.46 6.65 11.13
CA PRO A 136 -22.34 5.56 10.69
C PRO A 136 -22.61 5.52 9.18
N ASP A 137 -22.54 6.67 8.49
CA ASP A 137 -22.64 6.77 7.03
C ASP A 137 -21.33 6.42 6.29
N GLY A 138 -20.23 6.20 7.03
CA GLY A 138 -18.90 5.87 6.51
C GLY A 138 -18.14 7.04 5.89
N LEU A 139 -18.74 8.24 5.83
CA LEU A 139 -18.20 9.33 5.03
C LEU A 139 -17.13 10.15 5.76
N SER A 140 -17.11 10.14 7.10
CA SER A 140 -16.15 10.91 7.90
C SER A 140 -15.51 10.04 8.97
N ASN A 141 -14.37 10.48 9.51
CA ASN A 141 -13.84 10.01 10.78
C ASN A 141 -14.04 11.08 11.86
N TYR A 142 -14.33 10.65 13.08
CA TYR A 142 -14.17 11.51 14.25
C TYR A 142 -12.68 11.77 14.47
N SER A 143 -12.32 13.00 14.84
CA SER A 143 -10.92 13.39 14.93
C SER A 143 -10.65 14.42 16.02
N LEU A 144 -9.45 14.33 16.61
CA LEU A 144 -8.91 15.30 17.56
C LEU A 144 -7.60 15.86 17.03
N MET A 145 -7.37 17.14 17.31
CA MET A 145 -6.08 17.78 17.12
C MET A 145 -5.45 18.09 18.46
N ALA A 146 -4.16 17.78 18.63
CA ALA A 146 -3.46 18.11 19.85
C ALA A 146 -3.53 19.62 20.15
N GLY A 147 -3.82 19.95 21.41
CA GLY A 147 -4.00 21.35 21.86
C GLY A 147 -5.39 21.94 21.59
N GLN A 148 -6.32 21.19 20.97
CA GLN A 148 -7.69 21.65 20.72
C GLN A 148 -8.72 20.78 21.47
N PRO A 149 -9.68 21.37 22.21
CA PRO A 149 -10.71 20.61 22.91
C PRO A 149 -11.82 20.08 21.99
N GLN A 150 -11.92 20.56 20.76
CA GLN A 150 -13.01 20.22 19.86
C GLN A 150 -12.80 18.86 19.17
N ILE A 151 -13.91 18.16 18.94
CA ILE A 151 -13.97 16.97 18.09
C ILE A 151 -14.44 17.39 16.69
N PHE A 152 -13.69 17.00 15.67
CA PHE A 152 -13.94 17.37 14.28
C PHE A 152 -14.35 16.16 13.46
N LEU A 153 -15.15 16.40 12.42
CA LEU A 153 -15.41 15.43 11.36
C LEU A 153 -14.49 15.71 10.17
N VAL A 154 -13.60 14.78 9.89
CA VAL A 154 -12.69 14.82 8.74
C VAL A 154 -13.14 13.79 7.71
N ASP A 155 -13.03 14.11 6.43
CA ASP A 155 -13.37 13.18 5.35
C ASP A 155 -12.65 11.83 5.51
N SER A 156 -13.38 10.72 5.43
CA SER A 156 -12.80 9.40 5.69
C SER A 156 -11.74 8.99 4.67
N SER A 157 -11.77 9.54 3.45
CA SER A 157 -10.74 9.30 2.44
C SER A 157 -9.35 9.78 2.89
N TRP A 158 -9.29 10.83 3.72
CA TRP A 158 -8.02 11.32 4.28
C TRP A 158 -7.40 10.28 5.22
N GLY A 159 -8.20 9.75 6.15
CA GLY A 159 -7.77 8.68 7.05
C GLY A 159 -7.40 7.41 6.30
N ASP A 160 -8.19 7.03 5.29
CA ASP A 160 -7.96 5.82 4.49
C ASP A 160 -6.64 5.89 3.70
N VAL A 161 -6.33 7.03 3.06
CA VAL A 161 -5.06 7.20 2.33
C VAL A 161 -3.87 7.11 3.28
N LEU A 162 -3.95 7.74 4.46
CA LEU A 162 -2.87 7.72 5.43
C LEU A 162 -2.70 6.33 6.07
N GLY A 163 -3.79 5.63 6.37
CA GLY A 163 -3.72 4.24 6.82
C GLY A 163 -3.04 3.34 5.79
N ARG A 164 -3.32 3.54 4.50
CA ARG A 164 -2.68 2.79 3.40
C ARG A 164 -1.18 3.00 3.29
N LEU A 165 -0.63 4.12 3.75
CA LEU A 165 0.82 4.29 3.78
C LEU A 165 1.53 3.29 4.71
N VAL A 166 0.79 2.72 5.67
CA VAL A 166 1.28 1.67 6.58
C VAL A 166 0.96 0.28 6.04
N THR A 167 -0.27 0.04 5.59
CA THR A 167 -0.72 -1.31 5.16
C THR A 167 -0.31 -1.66 3.74
N GLU A 168 -0.12 -0.65 2.88
CA GLU A 168 0.36 -0.78 1.51
C GLU A 168 1.52 0.20 1.27
N PRO A 169 2.70 0.03 1.91
CA PRO A 169 3.75 1.04 1.86
C PRO A 169 4.22 1.35 0.43
N PRO A 170 4.53 2.63 0.10
CA PRO A 170 4.97 3.06 -1.23
C PRO A 170 6.45 2.72 -1.46
N TYR A 171 6.84 1.45 -1.32
CA TYR A 171 8.20 1.02 -1.66
C TYR A 171 8.49 1.23 -3.15
N PRO A 172 9.73 1.61 -3.51
CA PRO A 172 10.15 1.75 -4.90
C PRO A 172 9.88 0.49 -5.71
N GLU A 173 9.74 0.66 -7.02
CA GLU A 173 9.33 -0.47 -7.86
C GLU A 173 10.29 -1.66 -7.82
N TRP A 174 11.58 -1.37 -7.73
CA TRP A 174 12.62 -2.38 -7.67
C TRP A 174 12.72 -3.08 -6.32
N TYR A 175 12.16 -2.52 -5.24
CA TYR A 175 12.38 -3.06 -3.89
C TYR A 175 11.43 -4.23 -3.61
N TYR A 176 12.00 -5.42 -3.43
CA TYR A 176 11.23 -6.64 -3.21
C TYR A 176 10.88 -6.82 -1.73
N LYS A 177 9.72 -6.28 -1.36
CA LYS A 177 9.07 -6.47 -0.04
C LYS A 177 7.56 -6.34 -0.21
N VAL A 178 6.86 -7.47 -0.29
CA VAL A 178 5.42 -7.54 -0.55
C VAL A 178 4.77 -8.59 0.37
N PRO A 179 3.46 -8.49 0.65
CA PRO A 179 2.76 -9.59 1.30
C PRO A 179 2.85 -10.86 0.44
N ALA A 180 3.18 -11.98 1.07
CA ALA A 180 3.44 -13.25 0.37
C ALA A 180 2.25 -13.71 -0.47
N GLU A 181 1.03 -13.42 -0.03
CA GLU A 181 -0.21 -13.77 -0.73
C GLU A 181 -0.34 -13.12 -2.11
N ARG A 182 0.35 -11.99 -2.34
CA ARG A 182 0.37 -11.31 -3.64
C ARG A 182 1.36 -11.90 -4.62
N VAL A 183 2.28 -12.76 -4.17
CA VAL A 183 3.21 -13.43 -5.08
C VAL A 183 2.46 -14.48 -5.87
N ILE A 184 2.65 -14.44 -7.19
CA ILE A 184 1.93 -15.31 -8.14
C ILE A 184 2.88 -16.17 -8.97
N PHE A 185 4.17 -15.87 -8.96
CA PHE A 185 5.18 -16.63 -9.67
C PHE A 185 6.52 -16.54 -8.94
N LEU A 186 7.24 -17.66 -8.91
CA LEU A 186 8.61 -17.77 -8.45
C LEU A 186 9.37 -18.67 -9.43
N ALA A 187 10.49 -18.21 -9.95
CA ALA A 187 11.49 -19.06 -10.57
C ALA A 187 12.82 -18.92 -9.85
N VAL A 188 13.50 -20.04 -9.64
CA VAL A 188 14.83 -20.10 -9.06
C VAL A 188 15.72 -20.88 -10.02
N ASN A 189 16.70 -20.20 -10.58
CA ASN A 189 17.81 -20.84 -11.27
C ASN A 189 18.95 -21.02 -10.27
N TYR A 190 19.45 -22.25 -10.11
CA TYR A 190 20.63 -22.55 -9.31
C TYR A 190 21.54 -23.53 -10.05
N ASN A 191 22.81 -23.15 -10.23
CA ASN A 191 23.82 -23.91 -10.98
C ASN A 191 23.34 -24.35 -12.37
N GLY A 192 22.61 -23.46 -13.07
CA GLY A 192 22.08 -23.72 -14.41
C GLY A 192 20.84 -24.61 -14.44
N THR A 193 20.35 -25.10 -13.31
CA THR A 193 19.07 -25.81 -13.20
C THR A 193 17.99 -24.85 -12.72
N GLU A 194 16.86 -24.79 -13.42
CA GLU A 194 15.73 -23.95 -13.05
C GLU A 194 14.57 -24.78 -12.50
N VAL A 195 13.94 -24.27 -11.44
CA VAL A 195 12.61 -24.68 -11.00
C VAL A 195 11.72 -23.45 -10.96
N ALA A 196 10.49 -23.58 -11.44
CA ALA A 196 9.51 -22.50 -11.44
C ALA A 196 8.17 -22.97 -10.88
N PHE A 197 7.46 -22.03 -10.27
CA PHE A 197 6.18 -22.23 -9.59
C PHE A 197 5.23 -21.09 -9.94
N VAL A 198 3.98 -21.44 -10.15
CA VAL A 198 2.90 -20.49 -10.47
C VAL A 198 1.74 -20.69 -9.51
N LYS A 199 1.14 -19.58 -9.06
CA LYS A 199 -0.04 -19.59 -8.21
C LYS A 199 -1.30 -19.61 -9.07
N GLN A 200 -2.01 -20.73 -9.04
CA GLN A 200 -3.31 -20.91 -9.67
C GLN A 200 -4.43 -20.72 -8.65
N ARG A 201 -5.69 -20.84 -9.09
CA ARG A 201 -6.86 -20.79 -8.22
C ARG A 201 -6.91 -21.96 -7.23
N SER A 202 -6.41 -23.13 -7.63
CA SER A 202 -6.30 -24.37 -6.85
C SER A 202 -5.19 -24.34 -5.79
N GLY A 203 -4.22 -23.43 -5.94
CA GLY A 203 -3.02 -23.36 -5.11
C GLY A 203 -1.77 -23.20 -5.96
N TRP A 204 -0.63 -23.52 -5.36
CA TRP A 204 0.66 -23.47 -6.04
C TRP A 204 0.94 -24.75 -6.82
N GLU A 205 1.43 -24.58 -8.03
CA GLU A 205 1.79 -25.65 -8.96
C GLU A 205 3.19 -25.37 -9.53
N PHE A 206 3.88 -26.40 -9.98
CA PHE A 206 5.07 -26.26 -10.80
C PHE A 206 4.68 -25.61 -12.13
N ASP A 207 5.47 -24.63 -12.57
CA ASP A 207 5.37 -24.07 -13.91
C ASP A 207 6.08 -25.01 -14.90
N ASN A 208 5.43 -26.15 -15.17
CA ASN A 208 5.88 -27.17 -16.10
C ASN A 208 4.71 -27.62 -17.00
N ALA A 209 5.00 -28.47 -17.98
CA ALA A 209 4.01 -28.90 -18.98
C ALA A 209 2.80 -29.61 -18.35
N GLU A 210 2.99 -30.29 -17.22
CA GLU A 210 1.97 -31.05 -16.51
C GLU A 210 1.21 -30.24 -15.45
N SER A 211 1.65 -29.01 -15.15
CA SER A 211 1.12 -28.16 -14.07
C SER A 211 0.96 -28.94 -12.75
N THR A 212 2.03 -29.64 -12.36
CA THR A 212 1.98 -30.55 -11.21
C THR A 212 1.76 -29.76 -9.92
N PRO A 213 0.83 -30.14 -9.03
CA PRO A 213 0.70 -29.51 -7.72
C PRO A 213 1.96 -29.68 -6.87
N VAL A 214 2.28 -28.68 -6.04
CA VAL A 214 3.33 -28.83 -5.03
C VAL A 214 2.84 -29.67 -3.85
N ASP A 215 3.76 -30.31 -3.13
CA ASP A 215 3.48 -30.89 -1.81
C ASP A 215 3.08 -29.76 -0.85
N GLN A 216 1.81 -29.74 -0.44
CA GLN A 216 1.24 -28.66 0.35
C GLN A 216 1.93 -28.49 1.72
N ALA A 217 2.34 -29.60 2.36
CA ALA A 217 2.98 -29.54 3.67
C ALA A 217 4.38 -28.93 3.58
N ARG A 218 5.13 -29.27 2.52
CA ARG A 218 6.43 -28.65 2.24
C ARG A 218 6.28 -27.19 1.82
N TRP A 219 5.27 -26.88 1.00
CA TRP A 219 5.04 -25.53 0.50
C TRP A 219 4.58 -24.55 1.58
N ALA A 220 3.83 -25.01 2.59
CA ALA A 220 3.41 -24.17 3.72
C ALA A 220 4.58 -23.53 4.49
N VAL A 221 5.79 -24.09 4.40
CA VAL A 221 7.02 -23.52 4.98
C VAL A 221 7.64 -22.45 4.06
N VAL A 222 7.45 -22.59 2.75
CA VAL A 222 8.01 -21.72 1.71
C VAL A 222 7.13 -20.48 1.52
N GLU A 223 5.82 -20.67 1.46
CA GLU A 223 4.86 -19.62 1.09
C GLU A 223 5.00 -18.33 1.91
N PRO A 224 5.12 -18.36 3.25
CA PRO A 224 5.27 -17.14 4.04
C PRO A 224 6.54 -16.33 3.71
N LEU A 225 7.56 -16.97 3.13
CA LEU A 225 8.84 -16.36 2.78
C LEU A 225 8.90 -15.84 1.33
N LEU A 226 7.83 -16.04 0.55
CA LEU A 226 7.72 -15.51 -0.80
C LEU A 226 7.51 -13.99 -0.82
N GLY A 227 7.23 -13.35 0.31
CA GLY A 227 7.09 -11.89 0.38
C GLY A 227 8.39 -11.10 0.14
N GLY A 228 9.52 -11.80 0.09
CA GLY A 228 10.86 -11.22 0.04
C GLY A 228 11.74 -11.75 1.16
N PRO A 229 13.05 -11.49 1.11
CA PRO A 229 13.95 -11.90 2.18
C PRO A 229 13.62 -11.15 3.48
N PRO A 230 13.84 -11.77 4.66
CA PRO A 230 13.64 -11.13 5.95
C PRO A 230 14.40 -9.80 6.10
N SER A 231 15.58 -9.70 5.48
CA SER A 231 16.43 -8.54 5.37
C SER A 231 16.87 -8.36 3.91
N LEU A 232 16.50 -7.23 3.33
CA LEU A 232 17.01 -6.72 2.06
C LEU A 232 17.60 -5.34 2.32
N ARG A 233 18.92 -5.23 2.45
CA ARG A 233 19.55 -3.93 2.75
C ARG A 233 20.27 -3.35 1.56
N VAL A 234 20.17 -2.05 1.34
CA VAL A 234 20.96 -1.36 0.32
C VAL A 234 22.36 -1.07 0.88
N LEU A 235 23.39 -1.67 0.28
CA LEU A 235 24.79 -1.41 0.63
C LEU A 235 25.39 -0.27 -0.19
N SER A 236 24.95 -0.10 -1.45
CA SER A 236 25.38 0.99 -2.33
C SER A 236 24.28 1.33 -3.34
N TYR A 237 24.12 2.62 -3.64
CA TYR A 237 23.23 3.12 -4.70
C TYR A 237 23.97 3.33 -6.06
N ASP A 238 25.28 3.09 -6.10
CA ASP A 238 26.14 3.27 -7.26
C ASP A 238 27.12 2.08 -7.37
N LEU A 239 26.60 0.96 -7.86
CA LEU A 239 27.38 -0.26 -8.11
C LEU A 239 28.22 -0.09 -9.38
N LYS A 240 29.52 0.08 -9.20
CA LYS A 240 30.48 0.30 -10.31
C LYS A 240 31.12 -0.97 -10.86
N ASP A 241 31.41 -1.92 -9.98
CA ASP A 241 32.10 -3.16 -10.33
C ASP A 241 31.33 -4.35 -9.72
N PRO A 242 30.41 -4.97 -10.47
CA PRO A 242 29.65 -6.13 -10.01
C PRO A 242 30.51 -7.38 -9.78
N ALA A 243 31.61 -7.53 -10.54
CA ALA A 243 32.49 -8.69 -10.47
C ALA A 243 33.12 -8.86 -9.08
N GLN A 244 33.48 -7.75 -8.41
CA GLN A 244 34.06 -7.77 -7.06
C GLN A 244 33.13 -8.44 -6.02
N TYR A 245 31.83 -8.47 -6.29
CA TYR A 245 30.82 -9.07 -5.43
C TYR A 245 30.36 -10.44 -5.94
N GLY A 246 31.01 -10.98 -6.98
CA GLY A 246 30.67 -12.26 -7.60
C GLY A 246 29.34 -12.26 -8.36
N LEU A 247 28.83 -11.09 -8.76
CA LEU A 247 27.54 -10.98 -9.46
C LEU A 247 27.62 -11.47 -10.91
N ASP A 248 28.77 -11.29 -11.57
CA ASP A 248 28.98 -11.69 -12.98
C ASP A 248 29.13 -13.21 -13.19
N VAL A 249 29.46 -13.94 -12.11
CA VAL A 249 29.61 -15.40 -12.09
C VAL A 249 28.61 -16.04 -11.13
N SER A 250 27.47 -15.38 -10.94
CA SER A 250 26.40 -15.83 -10.06
C SER A 250 25.97 -17.26 -10.43
N ASP A 251 25.81 -18.08 -9.39
CA ASP A 251 25.21 -19.41 -9.51
C ASP A 251 23.70 -19.40 -9.29
N THR A 252 23.13 -18.28 -8.83
CA THR A 252 21.73 -18.21 -8.39
C THR A 252 21.04 -16.96 -8.93
N MET A 253 19.90 -17.17 -9.58
CA MET A 253 19.01 -16.10 -10.04
C MET A 253 17.59 -16.40 -9.57
N VAL A 254 16.92 -15.39 -9.03
CA VAL A 254 15.57 -15.51 -8.49
C VAL A 254 14.66 -14.52 -9.19
N THR A 255 13.64 -15.02 -9.86
CA THR A 255 12.61 -14.20 -10.50
C THR A 255 11.31 -14.33 -9.73
N VAL A 256 10.72 -13.20 -9.34
CA VAL A 256 9.46 -13.18 -8.59
C VAL A 256 8.50 -12.24 -9.29
N THR A 257 7.28 -12.71 -9.57
CA THR A 257 6.18 -11.86 -10.04
C THR A 257 5.12 -11.78 -8.98
N PHE A 258 4.60 -10.58 -8.73
CA PHE A 258 3.54 -10.32 -7.78
C PHE A 258 2.48 -9.39 -8.36
N SER A 259 1.25 -9.62 -7.91
CA SER A 259 0.12 -8.77 -8.24
C SER A 259 0.24 -7.40 -7.55
N PRO A 260 -0.37 -6.36 -8.13
CA PRO A 260 -0.45 -5.05 -7.50
C PRO A 260 -1.24 -5.12 -6.17
N PRO A 261 -1.08 -4.10 -5.28
CA PRO A 261 -1.94 -3.96 -4.10
C PRO A 261 -3.44 -3.98 -4.45
N PRO A 262 -4.32 -4.41 -3.53
CA PRO A 262 -5.77 -4.43 -3.73
C PRO A 262 -6.38 -3.11 -4.22
N THR A 263 -5.81 -1.97 -3.83
CA THR A 263 -6.28 -0.65 -4.27
C THR A 263 -5.78 -0.22 -5.65
N LEU A 264 -4.82 -0.95 -6.22
CA LEU A 264 -4.18 -0.67 -7.50
C LEU A 264 -4.34 -1.84 -8.48
N ARG A 265 -5.42 -2.62 -8.38
CA ARG A 265 -5.65 -3.86 -9.17
C ARG A 265 -5.61 -3.68 -10.68
N GLU A 266 -5.86 -2.47 -11.17
CA GLU A 266 -5.79 -2.14 -12.60
C GLU A 266 -4.34 -2.02 -13.12
N GLN A 267 -3.35 -1.93 -12.22
CA GLN A 267 -1.95 -1.91 -12.61
C GLN A 267 -1.46 -3.29 -13.07
N PRO A 268 -0.48 -3.35 -13.97
CA PRO A 268 0.11 -4.62 -14.36
C PRO A 268 0.79 -5.31 -13.16
N ASN A 269 0.94 -6.63 -13.26
CA ASN A 269 1.81 -7.37 -12.36
C ASN A 269 3.23 -6.84 -12.46
N ARG A 270 3.95 -6.86 -11.35
CA ARG A 270 5.33 -6.39 -11.26
C ARG A 270 6.22 -7.59 -10.98
N PHE A 271 7.45 -7.51 -11.48
CA PHE A 271 8.44 -8.55 -11.26
C PHE A 271 9.76 -7.96 -10.80
N VAL A 272 10.52 -8.76 -10.07
CA VAL A 272 11.89 -8.47 -9.66
C VAL A 272 12.73 -9.69 -9.99
N GLU A 273 13.90 -9.45 -10.59
CA GLU A 273 14.92 -10.46 -10.87
C GLU A 273 16.15 -10.14 -10.01
N LEU A 274 16.48 -11.03 -9.08
CA LEU A 274 17.61 -10.90 -8.17
C LEU A 274 18.73 -11.84 -8.63
N THR A 275 19.92 -11.28 -8.85
CA THR A 275 21.17 -11.99 -9.04
C THR A 275 21.89 -12.06 -7.70
N ILE A 276 22.30 -13.27 -7.29
CA ILE A 276 22.95 -13.49 -5.99
C ILE A 276 24.45 -13.63 -6.19
N GLY A 277 25.21 -12.75 -5.54
CA GLY A 277 26.66 -12.76 -5.57
C GLY A 277 27.28 -13.66 -4.51
N SER A 278 28.54 -13.37 -4.20
CA SER A 278 29.32 -14.07 -3.19
C SER A 278 28.75 -13.88 -1.78
N LYS A 279 28.99 -14.87 -0.94
CA LYS A 279 28.68 -14.79 0.48
C LYS A 279 29.54 -13.70 1.14
N ARG A 280 28.94 -12.89 2.00
CA ARG A 280 29.64 -11.83 2.75
C ARG A 280 30.48 -12.45 3.87
N GLU A 281 31.49 -11.69 4.31
CA GLU A 281 32.43 -12.10 5.36
C GLU A 281 31.73 -12.38 6.71
N ASP A 282 30.55 -11.79 6.93
CA ASP A 282 29.72 -12.06 8.11
C ASP A 282 29.18 -13.50 8.17
N GLY A 283 29.21 -14.24 7.06
CA GLY A 283 28.66 -15.59 6.95
C GLY A 283 27.14 -15.69 7.06
N GLN A 284 26.44 -14.55 7.19
CA GLN A 284 25.00 -14.43 7.42
C GLN A 284 24.26 -13.87 6.21
N THR A 285 24.94 -13.15 5.32
CA THR A 285 24.31 -12.54 4.15
C THR A 285 25.08 -12.83 2.86
N TYR A 286 24.38 -12.77 1.72
CA TYR A 286 24.96 -12.74 0.39
C TYR A 286 24.89 -11.32 -0.17
N PHE A 287 25.81 -10.96 -1.06
CA PHE A 287 25.61 -9.83 -1.95
C PHE A 287 24.48 -10.16 -2.94
N ALA A 288 23.72 -9.17 -3.37
CA ALA A 288 22.74 -9.33 -4.43
C ALA A 288 22.61 -8.06 -5.26
N GLN A 289 22.09 -8.20 -6.47
CA GLN A 289 21.73 -7.11 -7.35
C GLN A 289 20.35 -7.38 -7.93
N ILE A 290 19.53 -6.33 -8.01
CA ILE A 290 18.30 -6.38 -8.81
C ILE A 290 18.66 -6.01 -10.24
N ARG A 291 18.22 -6.84 -11.20
CA ARG A 291 18.52 -6.66 -12.63
C ARG A 291 18.27 -5.23 -13.09
N ASP A 292 19.21 -4.73 -13.89
CA ASP A 292 19.21 -3.38 -14.48
C ASP A 292 19.14 -2.23 -13.45
N LYS A 293 19.48 -2.49 -12.18
CA LYS A 293 19.62 -1.46 -11.15
C LYS A 293 21.08 -1.33 -10.71
N PRO A 294 21.58 -0.09 -10.51
CA PRO A 294 22.95 0.16 -10.05
C PRO A 294 23.06 0.00 -8.52
N TYR A 295 22.27 -0.87 -7.91
CA TYR A 295 22.17 -0.99 -6.46
C TYR A 295 22.73 -2.32 -5.99
N LEU A 296 23.62 -2.26 -5.00
CA LEU A 296 24.14 -3.44 -4.32
C LEU A 296 23.31 -3.69 -3.06
N PHE A 297 22.88 -4.92 -2.87
CA PHE A 297 22.10 -5.35 -1.73
C PHE A 297 22.84 -6.38 -0.87
N SER A 298 22.42 -6.52 0.38
CA SER A 298 22.63 -7.73 1.18
C SER A 298 21.33 -8.46 1.42
N VAL A 299 21.36 -9.79 1.30
CA VAL A 299 20.21 -10.70 1.47
C VAL A 299 20.57 -11.83 2.43
N ASP A 300 19.64 -12.25 3.29
CA ASP A 300 19.91 -13.31 4.28
C ASP A 300 20.26 -14.66 3.67
N VAL A 301 21.26 -15.32 4.26
CA VAL A 301 21.68 -16.67 3.91
C VAL A 301 20.52 -17.67 4.00
N SER A 302 19.69 -17.59 5.04
CA SER A 302 18.60 -18.55 5.27
C SER A 302 17.56 -18.53 4.15
N TRP A 303 17.28 -17.35 3.60
CA TRP A 303 16.34 -17.19 2.50
C TRP A 303 16.92 -17.77 1.20
N ILE A 304 18.18 -17.46 0.89
CA ILE A 304 18.87 -17.98 -0.30
C ILE A 304 19.01 -19.49 -0.26
N GLU A 305 19.43 -20.07 0.87
CA GLU A 305 19.58 -21.52 0.99
C GLU A 305 18.23 -22.26 0.90
N LEU A 306 17.14 -21.65 1.39
CA LEU A 306 15.80 -22.20 1.19
C LEU A 306 15.41 -22.22 -0.28
N LEU A 307 15.68 -21.15 -1.03
CA LEU A 307 15.39 -21.10 -2.47
C LEU A 307 16.23 -22.10 -3.26
N ARG A 308 17.53 -22.20 -2.97
CA ARG A 308 18.42 -23.20 -3.59
C ARG A 308 17.94 -24.62 -3.30
N LYS A 309 17.42 -24.88 -2.09
CA LYS A 309 16.82 -26.17 -1.74
C LYS A 309 15.61 -26.51 -2.61
N LEU A 310 14.82 -25.53 -3.08
CA LEU A 310 13.71 -25.80 -4.00
C LEU A 310 14.18 -26.37 -5.33
N VAL A 311 15.39 -26.03 -5.77
CA VAL A 311 16.00 -26.59 -6.99
C VAL A 311 16.56 -27.99 -6.71
N LEU A 312 17.26 -28.17 -5.58
CA LEU A 312 17.94 -29.43 -5.24
C LEU A 312 16.99 -30.55 -4.80
N ASP A 313 15.92 -30.20 -4.09
CA ASP A 313 14.89 -31.12 -3.61
C ASP A 313 13.51 -30.43 -3.77
N PRO A 314 12.98 -30.38 -5.00
CA PRO A 314 11.72 -29.71 -5.26
C PRO A 314 10.55 -30.34 -4.48
N PRO A 315 9.53 -29.55 -4.07
CA PRO A 315 8.40 -30.02 -3.28
C PRO A 315 7.42 -30.85 -4.12
N VAL A 316 7.85 -31.99 -4.65
CA VAL A 316 7.00 -32.92 -5.41
C VAL A 316 6.12 -33.72 -4.43
N PRO A 317 4.80 -33.83 -4.66
CA PRO A 317 3.91 -34.65 -3.84
C PRO A 317 4.35 -36.10 -3.79
N LYS A 318 4.21 -36.74 -2.62
CA LYS A 318 4.41 -38.20 -2.52
C LYS A 318 3.35 -38.94 -3.34
N ALA A 319 3.74 -40.02 -4.00
CA ALA A 319 2.83 -40.88 -4.75
C ALA A 319 1.65 -41.31 -3.86
N GLY A 320 0.43 -40.91 -4.23
CA GLY A 320 -0.81 -41.17 -3.50
C GLY A 320 -1.52 -39.95 -2.90
N GLN A 321 -0.89 -38.77 -2.84
CA GLN A 321 -1.53 -37.52 -2.37
C GLN A 321 -2.17 -36.67 -3.48
N ALA A 322 -1.86 -36.93 -4.76
CA ALA A 322 -2.37 -36.17 -5.90
C ALA A 322 -3.88 -36.35 -6.19
N ALA A 323 -4.59 -37.21 -5.45
CA ALA A 323 -5.98 -37.58 -5.74
C ALA A 323 -7.04 -36.98 -4.78
N GLY A 324 -6.64 -36.04 -3.91
CA GLY A 324 -7.45 -35.64 -2.74
C GLY A 324 -8.10 -34.25 -2.77
N GLY A 325 -8.31 -33.63 -3.93
CA GLY A 325 -8.94 -32.30 -4.02
C GLY A 325 -9.86 -32.17 -5.22
N ALA A 326 -11.11 -32.59 -5.05
CA ALA A 326 -12.23 -32.29 -5.94
C ALA A 326 -13.27 -31.48 -5.17
#